data_AF-A0A1C6D377-F1
#
_entry.id   AF-A0A1C6D377-F1
#
_cell.length_a   1.000
_cell.length_b   1.000
_cell.length_c   1.000
_cell.angle_alpha   90.00
_cell.angle_beta   90.00
_cell.angle_gamma   90.00
#
_symmetry.space_group_name_H-M   'P 1'
#
loop_
_entity.id
_entity.type
_entity.pdbx_description
1 polymer ?
#
loop_
_entity_poly.entity_id
_entity_poly.type
_entity_poly.pdbx_seq_one_letter_code
_entity_poly.pdbx_strand_id
1 'polypeptide(L)' 'MKTNSGETFLVQIRNTQNATWQGTVAWTDGRKQETFRSALELIKLIDSVLSAGDDQEESGEENRRK' A
#
# COMPACT_ATOMS: atom_id res chain seq x y z
N MET A 1 2.88 -6.34 -23.61
CA MET A 1 1.76 -5.94 -22.74
C MET A 1 2.34 -5.81 -21.34
N LYS A 2 2.48 -4.59 -20.81
CA LYS A 2 2.81 -4.43 -19.38
C LYS A 2 1.59 -4.96 -18.62
N THR A 3 1.70 -6.16 -18.04
CA THR A 3 0.71 -6.64 -17.09
C THR A 3 0.81 -5.67 -15.92
N ASN A 4 -0.19 -4.81 -15.75
CA ASN A 4 -0.31 -3.99 -14.57
C ASN A 4 -0.25 -4.96 -13.38
N SER A 5 0.88 -4.97 -12.68
CA SER A 5 1.12 -5.81 -11.51
C SER A 5 0.26 -5.25 -10.40
N GLY A 6 -1.05 -5.49 -10.49
CA GLY A 6 -2.02 -4.96 -9.56
C GLY A 6 -1.64 -5.36 -8.14
N GLU A 7 -1.50 -4.36 -7.27
CA GLU A 7 -1.22 -4.61 -5.87
C GLU A 7 -2.42 -5.26 -5.19
N THR A 8 -2.17 -6.32 -4.42
CA THR A 8 -3.21 -7.05 -3.72
C THR A 8 -3.17 -6.71 -2.24
N PHE A 9 -4.32 -6.27 -1.73
CA PHE A 9 -4.51 -5.92 -0.33
C PHE A 9 -5.49 -6.88 0.34
N LEU A 10 -5.10 -7.43 1.49
CA LEU A 10 -5.93 -8.22 2.37
C LEU A 10 -6.44 -7.33 3.51
N VAL A 11 -7.74 -7.06 3.55
CA VAL A 11 -8.37 -6.21 4.58
C VAL A 11 -9.19 -7.08 5.55
N GLN A 12 -8.87 -7.00 6.84
CA GLN A 12 -9.62 -7.65 7.92
C GLN A 12 -10.35 -6.58 8.74
N ILE A 13 -11.68 -6.53 8.63
CA ILE A 13 -12.53 -5.66 9.45
C ILE A 13 -12.76 -6.33 10.80
N ARG A 14 -12.36 -5.67 11.89
CA ARG A 14 -12.52 -6.16 13.27
C ARG A 14 -13.68 -5.50 14.01
N ASN A 15 -13.97 -4.24 13.68
CA ASN A 15 -15.04 -3.50 14.32
C ASN A 15 -15.62 -2.45 13.38
N THR A 16 -16.84 -2.03 13.68
CA THR A 16 -17.55 -0.96 12.98
C THR A 16 -18.12 0.01 14.01
N GLN A 17 -17.28 0.85 14.60
CA GLN A 17 -17.69 1.90 15.53
C GLN A 17 -17.76 3.25 14.82
N ASN A 18 -18.66 4.13 15.30
CA ASN A 18 -18.82 5.51 14.78
C ASN A 18 -19.10 5.56 13.27
N ALA A 19 -19.87 4.60 12.75
CA ALA A 19 -20.17 4.46 11.33
C ALA A 19 -18.92 4.37 10.42
N THR A 20 -17.79 3.90 10.96
CA THR A 20 -16.56 3.66 10.18
C THR A 20 -15.94 2.31 10.52
N TRP A 21 -15.07 1.82 9.66
CA TRP A 21 -14.43 0.51 9.82
C TRP A 21 -13.11 0.64 10.57
N GLN A 22 -12.83 -0.33 11.44
CA GLN A 22 -11.55 -0.51 12.10
C GLN A 22 -11.05 -1.92 11.89
N GLY A 23 -9.74 -2.08 11.69
CA GLY A 23 -9.20 -3.36 11.31
C GLY A 23 -7.73 -3.31 10.96
N THR A 24 -7.30 -4.29 10.18
CA THR A 24 -5.94 -4.37 9.65
C THR A 24 -5.95 -4.57 8.15
N VAL A 25 -4.93 -4.04 7.50
CA VAL A 25 -4.66 -4.22 6.07
C VAL A 25 -3.26 -4.77 5.89
N ALA A 26 -3.09 -5.74 4.99
CA ALA A 26 -1.79 -6.29 4.62
C ALA A 26 -1.67 -6.30 3.09
N TRP A 27 -0.48 -6.04 2.56
CA TRP A 27 -0.22 -6.06 1.10
C TRP A 27 0.77 -7.15 0.75
N THR A 28 0.61 -7.73 -0.44
CA THR A 28 1.32 -8.94 -0.87
C THR A 28 2.82 -8.74 -1.07
N ASP A 29 3.25 -7.53 -1.43
CA ASP A 29 4.65 -7.27 -1.79
C ASP A 29 5.56 -7.05 -0.57
N GLY A 30 5.03 -6.49 0.52
CA GLY A 30 5.84 -6.06 1.67
C GLY A 30 5.76 -6.94 2.92
N ARG A 31 4.95 -8.02 2.94
CA ARG A 31 4.63 -8.82 4.16
C ARG A 31 4.37 -7.97 5.41
N LYS A 32 3.85 -6.75 5.24
CA LYS A 32 3.63 -5.81 6.32
C LYS A 32 2.13 -5.64 6.50
N GLN A 33 1.74 -5.63 7.77
CA GLN A 33 0.36 -5.47 8.20
C GLN A 33 0.28 -4.17 8.99
N GLU A 34 -0.66 -3.31 8.62
CA GLU A 34 -0.94 -2.08 9.33
C GLU A 34 -2.37 -2.04 9.86
N THR A 35 -2.56 -1.28 10.93
CA THR A 35 -3.85 -1.16 11.63
C THR A 35 -4.49 0.15 11.20
N PHE A 36 -5.76 0.12 10.81
CA PHE A 36 -6.53 1.33 10.51
C PHE A 36 -7.67 1.50 11.52
N ARG A 37 -7.97 2.76 11.86
CA ARG A 37 -9.00 3.18 12.82
C ARG A 37 -10.19 3.86 12.13
N SER A 38 -10.13 4.06 10.82
CA SER A 38 -11.24 4.55 10.00
C SER A 38 -11.10 4.14 8.54
N ALA A 39 -12.21 4.22 7.79
CA ALA A 39 -12.21 4.02 6.33
C ALA A 39 -11.27 5.02 5.61
N LEU A 40 -11.20 6.27 6.07
CA LEU A 40 -10.29 7.27 5.51
C LEU A 40 -8.82 6.89 5.71
N GLU A 41 -8.49 6.37 6.89
CA GLU A 41 -7.13 5.91 7.19
C GLU A 41 -6.76 4.69 6.34
N LEU A 42 -7.68 3.74 6.12
CA LEU A 42 -7.48 2.64 5.18
C LEU A 42 -7.16 3.14 3.76
N ILE A 43 -7.92 4.12 3.26
CA ILE A 43 -7.69 4.70 1.92
C ILE A 43 -6.31 5.36 1.87
N LYS A 44 -5.92 6.13 2.89
CA LYS A 44 -4.58 6.74 2.97
C LYS A 44 -3.45 5.71 2.99
N LEU A 45 -3.65 4.59 3.68
CA LEU A 45 -2.66 3.51 3.70
C LEU A 45 -2.48 2.90 2.30
N ILE A 46 -3.59 2.62 1.60
CA ILE A 46 -3.54 2.09 0.22
C ILE A 46 -2.88 3.10 -0.72
N ASP A 47 -3.28 4.36 -0.65
CA ASP A 47 -2.74 5.46 -1.47
C ASP A 47 -1.23 5.64 -1.25
N SER A 48 -0.77 5.52 0.00
CA SER A 48 0.65 5.59 0.33
C SER A 48 1.46 4.43 -0.23
N VAL A 49 0.90 3.22 -0.30
CA VAL A 49 1.60 2.05 -0.86
C VAL A 49 1.65 2.17 -2.38
N LEU A 50 0.54 2.52 -3.02
CA LEU A 50 0.47 2.73 -4.47
C LEU A 50 1.40 3.86 -4.93
N SER A 51 1.48 4.96 -4.17
CA SER A 51 2.38 6.08 -4.49
C SER A 51 3.87 5.73 -4.27
N ALA A 52 4.18 4.85 -3.32
CA ALA A 52 5.55 4.42 -3.06
C ALA A 52 6.07 3.41 -4.11
N GLY A 53 5.16 2.72 -4.82
CA GLY A 53 5.50 1.79 -5.91
C GLY A 53 6.04 2.47 -7.16
N ASP A 54 5.74 3.76 -7.38
CA ASP A 54 6.20 4.53 -8.54
C ASP A 54 7.64 5.06 -8.38
N ASP A 55 8.23 5.04 -7.17
CA ASP A 55 9.56 5.60 -6.89
C ASP A 55 10.72 4.57 -6.99
N GLN A 56 10.44 3.30 -7.29
CA GLN A 56 11.48 2.24 -7.38
C GLN A 56 12.04 2.03 -8.81
N GLU A 57 11.61 2.81 -9.80
CA GLU A 57 12.15 2.76 -11.18
C GLU A 57 13.06 3.97 -11.54
N GLU A 58 13.72 4.66 -10.60
CA GLU A 58 14.72 5.68 -10.99
C GLU A 58 15.81 5.95 -9.92
N SER A 59 16.70 4.98 -9.65
CA SER A 59 18.01 5.29 -9.01
C SER A 59 19.17 4.41 -9.47
N GLY A 60 19.01 3.75 -10.61
CA GLY A 60 19.92 2.71 -11.09
C GLY A 60 20.86 3.10 -12.24
N GLU A 61 21.09 4.37 -12.59
CA GLU A 61 21.90 4.63 -13.79
C GLU A 61 22.63 5.99 -13.86
N GLU A 62 23.39 6.37 -12.82
CA GLU A 62 24.43 7.41 -13.03
C GLU A 62 25.64 7.24 -12.11
N ASN A 63 26.43 6.17 -12.29
CA ASN A 63 27.85 6.23 -11.89
C ASN A 63 28.77 5.23 -12.59
N ARG A 64 28.62 5.06 -13.91
CA ARG A 64 29.63 4.38 -14.73
C ARG A 64 29.84 5.13 -16.04
N ARG A 65 30.38 6.36 -15.97
CA ARG A 65 31.19 7.02 -17.00
C ARG A 65 31.56 8.45 -16.57
N LYS A 66 32.66 8.59 -15.81
CA LYS A 66 33.73 9.53 -16.17
C LYS A 66 35.00 9.20 -15.42
#